data_AF-A0A934CND7-F1
#
_entry.id   AF-A0A934CND7-F1
#
_cell.length_a   1.000
_cell.length_b   1.000
_cell.length_c   1.000
_cell.angle_alpha   90.00
_cell.angle_beta   90.00
_cell.angle_gamma   90.00
#
_symmetry.space_group_name_H-M   'P 1'
#
loop_
_entity.id
_entity.type
_entity.pdbx_description
1 polymer ?
#
loop_
_entity_poly.entity_id
_entity_poly.type
_entity_poly.pdbx_seq_one_letter_code
_entity_poly.pdbx_strand_id
1 'polypeptide(L)'
;MAHTRRDFLVSLAALAMAGSGRGELPGGPLIAIPSALLLPRPKGQRVVVVGGGWGGLSCARQLRRLAPDLDVVLLERSPAFWSCPLSNKWLAGLVDTRLLVHEYAAAARAYGYTFVQTEVRAIDRDRRIVVTDGGTVDYDWLVLAVGIRQDYDAWFGNDRSAIDYARSHFPSAWQSGSEAAVLKRKVERFAGGDFLMNVPPMPYRCPPAPYERASLIAWLLKSRKIKGRLIVLDPNPVSPTFRRVFTERYKDWIVYVPDARVTAVDPFNRKVSTEFDEYRFDEAILMPPQQAGELVWQAGLIGRDSDGRPTGWAAQDPMRFNANADERVFLVGDALGPVSPLFGHYPKSGHAASRQGRIAAGVIAARAKGAELPRDLPESVCFVFPDFEPQEMIRIESRYRVRGDGLIEQATKQLLDPNPRGEDLQWATSMFANFLDYKG
;
A
#
# COMPACT_ATOMS: atom_id res chain seq x y z
N MET A 1 17.79 10.46 36.41
CA MET A 1 16.65 10.98 37.21
C MET A 1 15.39 10.76 36.39
N ALA A 2 14.41 10.09 36.98
CA ALA A 2 13.19 9.66 36.30
C ALA A 2 12.22 10.83 36.14
N HIS A 3 11.71 11.05 34.93
CA HIS A 3 10.56 11.92 34.68
C HIS A 3 9.39 11.05 34.24
N THR A 4 8.37 10.98 35.10
CA THR A 4 7.13 10.25 34.89
C THR A 4 6.18 11.04 33.97
N ARG A 5 5.58 10.34 33.00
CA ARG A 5 4.53 10.82 32.07
C ARG A 5 3.18 10.99 32.77
N ARG A 6 3.07 11.94 33.68
CA ARG A 6 1.79 12.45 34.19
C ARG A 6 1.89 13.95 34.11
N ASP A 7 1.34 14.52 33.05
CA ASP A 7 0.78 15.87 32.98
C ASP A 7 0.50 16.20 31.52
N PHE A 8 -0.55 15.59 30.97
CA PHE A 8 -1.32 16.21 29.90
C PHE A 8 -2.73 15.62 29.97
N LEU A 9 -3.72 16.50 30.18
CA LEU A 9 -5.17 16.27 30.15
C LEU A 9 -5.84 15.78 31.45
N VAL A 10 -6.03 16.72 32.39
CA VAL A 10 -7.28 16.79 33.18
C VAL A 10 -7.67 18.26 33.33
N SER A 11 -8.80 18.67 32.74
CA SER A 11 -9.89 19.35 33.46
C SER A 11 -11.10 19.63 32.58
N LEU A 12 -12.25 19.29 33.15
CA LEU A 12 -13.61 19.45 32.67
C LEU A 12 -14.07 20.93 32.64
N ALA A 13 -15.15 21.12 31.90
CA ALA A 13 -16.14 22.18 32.02
C ALA A 13 -16.32 22.77 33.43
N ALA A 14 -16.20 24.10 33.55
CA ALA A 14 -17.27 25.02 33.99
C ALA A 14 -16.72 26.41 34.36
N LEU A 15 -17.54 27.41 34.02
CA LEU A 15 -17.59 28.80 34.50
C LEU A 15 -16.55 29.83 34.01
N ALA A 16 -17.12 30.87 33.40
CA ALA A 16 -16.54 32.17 33.13
C ALA A 16 -15.97 32.83 34.39
N MET A 17 -14.81 33.48 34.26
CA MET A 17 -14.43 34.76 34.87
C MET A 17 -13.16 35.26 34.16
N ALA A 18 -13.12 36.56 33.89
CA ALA A 18 -12.08 37.26 33.14
C ALA A 18 -10.68 37.16 33.79
N GLY A 19 -9.63 37.11 32.96
CA GLY A 19 -8.24 37.19 33.42
C GLY A 19 -7.24 37.13 32.26
N SER A 20 -6.68 38.28 31.92
CA SER A 20 -5.64 38.51 30.92
C SER A 20 -4.31 37.80 31.20
N GLY A 21 -3.68 37.20 30.18
CA GLY A 21 -2.23 36.94 30.22
C GLY A 21 -1.71 35.75 29.42
N ARG A 22 -1.22 36.05 28.20
CA ARG A 22 -0.06 35.48 27.47
C ARG A 22 0.22 33.96 27.52
N GLY A 23 0.17 33.34 26.34
CA GLY A 23 0.92 32.12 26.01
C GLY A 23 0.23 31.23 24.98
N GLU A 24 0.14 31.67 23.73
CA GLU A 24 -0.33 30.79 22.64
C GLU A 24 0.77 29.80 22.25
N LEU A 25 0.65 28.57 22.72
CA LEU A 25 1.24 27.41 22.05
C LEU A 25 0.30 27.03 20.90
N PRO A 26 0.81 26.68 19.70
CA PRO A 26 -0.03 26.22 18.61
C PRO A 26 -0.60 24.85 18.97
N GLY A 27 -1.82 24.83 19.49
CA GLY A 27 -2.61 23.63 19.65
C GLY A 27 -2.90 23.04 18.28
N GLY A 28 -2.35 21.86 18.00
CA GLY A 28 -2.79 21.06 16.85
C GLY A 28 -4.30 20.82 16.92
N PRO A 29 -4.97 20.58 15.78
CA PRO A 29 -6.42 20.46 15.75
C PRO A 29 -6.89 19.36 16.72
N LEU A 30 -7.69 19.76 17.70
CA LEU A 30 -8.38 18.84 18.61
C LEU A 30 -9.38 18.02 17.79
N ILE A 31 -9.04 16.76 17.52
CA ILE A 31 -10.02 15.82 16.97
C ILE A 31 -11.03 15.54 18.08
N ALA A 32 -12.25 16.05 17.94
CA ALA A 32 -13.35 15.69 18.82
C ALA A 32 -13.59 14.18 18.70
N ILE A 33 -13.27 13.42 19.74
CA ILE A 33 -13.53 11.99 19.78
C ILE A 33 -15.05 11.84 19.97
N PRO A 34 -15.78 11.24 19.01
CA PRO A 34 -17.19 10.96 19.22
C PRO A 34 -17.36 10.06 20.45
N SER A 35 -18.24 10.41 21.37
CA SER A 35 -18.44 9.64 22.62
C SER A 35 -19.24 8.35 22.41
N ALA A 36 -19.83 8.15 21.23
CA ALA A 36 -20.68 6.99 20.94
C ALA A 36 -19.87 5.83 20.36
N LEU A 37 -20.10 4.63 20.90
CA LEU A 37 -19.58 3.38 20.34
C LEU A 37 -20.26 3.08 19.00
N LEU A 38 -19.46 2.83 17.97
CA LEU A 38 -19.94 2.42 16.65
C LEU A 38 -20.47 0.97 16.66
N LEU A 39 -19.89 0.12 17.50
CA LEU A 39 -20.28 -1.27 17.66
C LEU A 39 -20.52 -1.59 19.14
N PRO A 40 -21.49 -2.46 19.47
CA PRO A 40 -21.70 -2.90 20.85
C PRO A 40 -20.42 -3.56 21.40
N ARG A 41 -20.28 -3.59 22.72
CA ARG A 41 -19.17 -4.33 23.35
C ARG A 41 -19.28 -5.82 23.04
N PRO A 42 -18.18 -6.49 22.65
CA PRO A 42 -18.17 -7.92 22.36
C PRO A 42 -18.37 -8.75 23.64
N LYS A 43 -18.79 -10.00 23.49
CA LYS A 43 -18.80 -10.99 24.60
C LYS A 43 -17.42 -11.58 24.90
N GLY A 44 -16.43 -11.37 24.01
CA GLY A 44 -15.06 -11.86 24.13
C GLY A 44 -14.05 -10.80 23.68
N GLN A 45 -12.80 -11.20 23.41
CA GLN A 45 -11.80 -10.26 22.93
C GLN A 45 -12.10 -9.82 21.50
N ARG A 46 -11.92 -8.52 21.21
CA ARG A 46 -12.10 -7.95 19.87
C ARG A 46 -10.78 -7.69 19.16
N VAL A 47 -10.73 -8.15 17.91
CA VAL A 47 -9.69 -7.79 16.94
C VAL A 47 -10.25 -6.83 15.92
N VAL A 48 -9.70 -5.62 15.85
CA VAL A 48 -10.04 -4.65 14.81
C VAL A 48 -8.97 -4.69 13.72
N VAL A 49 -9.39 -4.92 12.49
CA VAL A 49 -8.56 -4.89 11.28
C VAL A 49 -8.92 -3.62 10.51
N VAL A 50 -7.95 -2.72 10.31
CA VAL A 50 -8.13 -1.48 9.56
C VAL A 50 -7.48 -1.60 8.19
N GLY A 51 -8.30 -1.52 7.14
CA GLY A 51 -7.90 -1.64 5.73
C GLY A 51 -8.31 -2.99 5.13
N GLY A 52 -9.21 -2.94 4.16
CA GLY A 52 -9.76 -4.09 3.42
C GLY A 52 -8.89 -4.53 2.24
N GLY A 53 -7.56 -4.39 2.33
CA GLY A 53 -6.64 -4.84 1.29
C GLY A 53 -6.30 -6.34 1.38
N TRP A 54 -5.31 -6.77 0.59
CA TRP A 54 -4.81 -8.15 0.56
C TRP A 54 -4.42 -8.69 1.95
N GLY A 55 -3.75 -7.86 2.76
CA GLY A 55 -3.35 -8.23 4.12
C GLY A 55 -4.52 -8.28 5.10
N GLY A 56 -5.39 -7.26 5.10
CA GLY A 56 -6.51 -7.17 6.04
C GLY A 56 -7.57 -8.25 5.82
N LEU A 57 -7.97 -8.48 4.57
CA LEU A 57 -8.92 -9.55 4.23
C LEU A 57 -8.38 -10.94 4.59
N SER A 58 -7.10 -11.18 4.29
CA SER A 58 -6.44 -12.45 4.64
C SER A 58 -6.34 -12.62 6.16
N CYS A 59 -6.07 -11.55 6.90
CA CYS A 59 -6.02 -11.55 8.36
C CYS A 59 -7.40 -11.86 8.97
N ALA A 60 -8.44 -11.13 8.55
CA ALA A 60 -9.80 -11.30 9.05
C ALA A 60 -10.31 -12.73 8.84
N ARG A 61 -10.17 -13.29 7.63
CA ARG A 61 -10.52 -14.70 7.35
C ARG A 61 -9.73 -15.66 8.24
N GLN A 62 -8.42 -15.46 8.34
CA GLN A 62 -7.55 -16.37 9.07
C GLN A 62 -7.80 -16.34 10.59
N LEU A 63 -8.16 -15.18 11.16
CA LEU A 63 -8.57 -15.06 12.56
C LEU A 63 -9.84 -15.88 12.82
N ARG A 64 -10.87 -15.76 11.97
CA ARG A 64 -12.10 -16.56 12.09
C ARG A 64 -11.85 -18.06 12.01
N ARG A 65 -10.85 -18.49 11.24
CA ARG A 65 -10.43 -19.90 11.15
C ARG A 65 -9.67 -20.38 12.39
N LEU A 66 -8.73 -19.59 12.91
CA LEU A 66 -7.82 -20.02 13.98
C LEU A 66 -8.38 -19.78 15.39
N ALA A 67 -9.23 -18.76 15.56
CA ALA A 67 -9.77 -18.33 16.84
C ALA A 67 -11.24 -17.88 16.65
N PRO A 68 -12.17 -18.83 16.45
CA PRO A 68 -13.59 -18.53 16.18
C PRO A 68 -14.32 -17.83 17.33
N ASP A 69 -13.72 -17.77 18.53
CA ASP A 69 -14.27 -17.06 19.70
C ASP A 69 -13.92 -15.56 19.71
N LEU A 70 -12.97 -15.12 18.88
CA LEU A 70 -12.63 -13.70 18.76
C LEU A 70 -13.70 -12.94 17.97
N ASP A 71 -14.08 -11.77 18.47
CA ASP A 71 -14.89 -10.83 17.69
C ASP A 71 -13.99 -10.12 16.67
N VAL A 72 -14.19 -10.39 15.39
CA VAL A 72 -13.34 -9.87 14.30
C VAL A 72 -14.10 -8.81 13.53
N VAL A 73 -13.58 -7.59 13.54
CA VAL A 73 -14.17 -6.43 12.87
C VAL A 73 -13.19 -5.92 11.81
N LEU A 74 -13.62 -5.84 10.56
CA LEU A 74 -12.90 -5.23 9.45
C LEU A 74 -13.50 -3.84 9.14
N LEU A 75 -12.68 -2.80 9.25
CA LEU A 75 -13.01 -1.42 8.91
C LEU A 75 -12.34 -1.03 7.59
N GLU A 76 -13.12 -0.54 6.63
CA GLU A 76 -12.62 -0.07 5.34
C GLU A 76 -13.50 1.03 4.76
N ARG A 77 -12.89 2.05 4.16
CA ARG A 77 -13.60 3.22 3.62
C ARG A 77 -14.36 2.88 2.33
N SER A 78 -13.76 2.03 1.52
CA SER A 78 -14.21 1.73 0.17
C SER A 78 -15.38 0.75 0.22
N PRO A 79 -16.41 0.94 -0.62
CA PRO A 79 -17.56 0.03 -0.65
C PRO A 79 -17.20 -1.36 -1.23
N ALA A 80 -16.13 -1.43 -2.03
CA ALA A 80 -15.66 -2.65 -2.65
C ALA A 80 -14.12 -2.68 -2.71
N PHE A 81 -13.58 -3.89 -2.71
CA PHE A 81 -12.17 -4.15 -2.92
C PHE A 81 -11.78 -3.83 -4.37
N TRP A 82 -10.60 -3.24 -4.54
CA TRP A 82 -9.97 -3.02 -5.84
C TRP A 82 -8.62 -3.74 -5.91
N SER A 83 -8.46 -4.64 -6.88
CA SER A 83 -7.19 -5.30 -7.14
C SER A 83 -6.26 -4.39 -7.96
N CYS A 84 -5.20 -3.87 -7.32
CA CYS A 84 -4.09 -3.27 -8.04
C CYS A 84 -3.31 -4.31 -8.88
N PRO A 85 -3.07 -5.56 -8.43
CA PRO A 85 -2.65 -6.63 -9.33
C PRO A 85 -3.65 -6.84 -10.47
N LEU A 86 -3.16 -7.10 -11.68
CA LEU A 86 -3.93 -7.15 -12.94
C LEU A 86 -4.50 -5.81 -13.43
N SER A 87 -4.37 -4.70 -12.68
CA SER A 87 -4.85 -3.39 -13.13
C SER A 87 -4.17 -2.90 -14.41
N ASN A 88 -2.91 -3.25 -14.65
CA ASN A 88 -2.24 -2.94 -15.93
C ASN A 88 -2.96 -3.62 -17.12
N LYS A 89 -3.30 -4.92 -17.01
CA LYS A 89 -4.11 -5.61 -18.03
C LYS A 89 -5.47 -4.94 -18.23
N TRP A 90 -6.11 -4.51 -17.15
CA TRP A 90 -7.38 -3.79 -17.20
C TRP A 90 -7.25 -2.40 -17.88
N LEU A 91 -6.14 -1.69 -17.65
CA LEU A 91 -5.84 -0.42 -18.34
C LEU A 91 -5.82 -0.63 -19.86
N ALA A 92 -5.22 -1.73 -20.34
CA ALA A 92 -5.21 -2.10 -21.75
C ALA A 92 -6.54 -2.69 -22.29
N GLY A 93 -7.51 -3.00 -21.43
CA GLY A 93 -8.74 -3.69 -21.83
C GLY A 93 -8.56 -5.19 -22.09
N LEU A 94 -7.49 -5.79 -21.54
CA LEU A 94 -7.22 -7.24 -21.66
C LEU A 94 -8.00 -8.09 -20.64
N VAL A 95 -8.55 -7.46 -19.60
CA VAL A 95 -9.41 -8.10 -18.59
C VAL A 95 -10.56 -7.18 -18.20
N ASP A 96 -11.66 -7.76 -17.74
CA ASP A 96 -12.86 -7.01 -17.33
C ASP A 96 -12.76 -6.48 -15.89
N THR A 97 -13.49 -5.40 -15.61
CA THR A 97 -13.57 -4.77 -14.28
C THR A 97 -14.05 -5.73 -13.20
N ARG A 98 -14.94 -6.68 -13.51
CA ARG A 98 -15.46 -7.70 -12.58
C ARG A 98 -14.37 -8.58 -11.97
N LEU A 99 -13.24 -8.74 -12.65
CA LEU A 99 -12.10 -9.50 -12.11
C LEU A 99 -11.40 -8.73 -10.99
N LEU A 100 -11.46 -7.40 -10.99
CA LEU A 100 -10.70 -6.53 -10.07
C LEU A 100 -11.55 -6.01 -8.90
N VAL A 101 -12.88 -5.94 -9.07
CA VAL A 101 -13.80 -5.34 -8.09
C VAL A 101 -14.60 -6.42 -7.38
N HIS A 102 -14.53 -6.46 -6.05
CA HIS A 102 -15.20 -7.48 -5.24
C HIS A 102 -15.88 -6.86 -4.01
N GLU A 103 -17.08 -7.31 -3.67
CA GLU A 103 -17.82 -6.79 -2.52
C GLU A 103 -17.31 -7.35 -1.19
N TYR A 104 -17.09 -6.47 -0.22
CA TYR A 104 -16.66 -6.87 1.13
C TYR A 104 -17.73 -7.66 1.89
N ALA A 105 -19.01 -7.28 1.71
CA ALA A 105 -20.12 -7.89 2.44
C ALA A 105 -20.28 -9.39 2.13
N ALA A 106 -19.98 -9.82 0.90
CA ALA A 106 -20.02 -11.23 0.50
C ALA A 106 -18.96 -12.04 1.26
N ALA A 107 -17.72 -11.56 1.27
CA ALA A 107 -16.61 -12.20 1.98
C ALA A 107 -16.84 -12.23 3.51
N ALA A 108 -17.35 -11.14 4.08
CA ALA A 108 -17.67 -11.03 5.50
C ALA A 108 -18.71 -12.08 5.94
N ARG A 109 -19.79 -12.22 5.16
CA ARG A 109 -20.84 -13.22 5.39
C ARG A 109 -20.32 -14.65 5.22
N ALA A 110 -19.52 -14.91 4.18
CA ALA A 110 -18.98 -16.24 3.91
C ALA A 110 -18.02 -16.72 5.01
N TYR A 111 -17.21 -15.82 5.58
CA TYR A 111 -16.17 -16.18 6.55
C TYR A 111 -16.51 -15.80 8.01
N GLY A 112 -17.65 -15.14 8.25
CA GLY A 112 -18.19 -14.90 9.58
C GLY A 112 -17.44 -13.82 10.39
N TYR A 113 -16.97 -12.76 9.75
CA TYR A 113 -16.47 -11.54 10.43
C TYR A 113 -17.40 -10.37 10.17
N THR A 114 -17.33 -9.33 11.00
CA THR A 114 -18.12 -8.10 10.80
C THR A 114 -17.35 -7.15 9.88
N PHE A 115 -17.97 -6.75 8.77
CA PHE A 115 -17.49 -5.66 7.93
C PHE A 115 -18.25 -4.38 8.24
N VAL A 116 -17.52 -3.28 8.45
CA VAL A 116 -18.10 -1.94 8.60
C VAL A 116 -17.45 -1.01 7.59
N GLN A 117 -18.26 -0.48 6.67
CA GLN A 117 -17.79 0.55 5.78
C GLN A 117 -17.69 1.88 6.53
N THR A 118 -16.48 2.33 6.82
CA THR A 118 -16.23 3.58 7.56
C THR A 118 -14.82 4.09 7.31
N GLU A 119 -14.64 5.41 7.35
CA GLU A 119 -13.33 6.03 7.32
C GLU A 119 -12.76 6.09 8.74
N VAL A 120 -11.58 5.50 8.94
CA VAL A 120 -10.83 5.60 10.20
C VAL A 120 -10.02 6.88 10.19
N ARG A 121 -10.18 7.69 11.24
CA ARG A 121 -9.59 9.03 11.37
C ARG A 121 -8.39 9.10 12.29
N ALA A 122 -8.36 8.26 13.32
CA ALA A 122 -7.26 8.21 14.28
C ALA A 122 -7.23 6.87 15.03
N ILE A 123 -6.09 6.60 15.66
CA ILE A 123 -5.89 5.46 16.56
C ILE A 123 -5.40 6.01 17.91
N ASP A 124 -6.17 5.78 18.97
CA ASP A 124 -5.77 6.06 20.34
C ASP A 124 -5.28 4.74 20.97
N ARG A 125 -3.97 4.56 20.99
CA ARG A 125 -3.34 3.31 21.46
C ARG A 125 -3.42 3.15 22.97
N ASP A 126 -3.33 4.26 23.72
CA ASP A 126 -3.35 4.24 25.18
C ASP A 126 -4.73 3.80 25.70
N ARG A 127 -5.80 4.30 25.06
CA ARG A 127 -7.18 3.90 25.37
C ARG A 127 -7.64 2.64 24.62
N ARG A 128 -6.86 2.19 23.63
CA ARG A 128 -7.16 1.06 22.72
C ARG A 128 -8.46 1.28 21.93
N ILE A 129 -8.54 2.43 21.27
CA ILE A 129 -9.71 2.87 20.52
C ILE A 129 -9.32 3.21 19.08
N VAL A 130 -10.11 2.74 18.13
CA VAL A 130 -10.13 3.24 16.75
C VAL A 130 -11.22 4.31 16.64
N VAL A 131 -10.85 5.50 16.17
CA VAL A 131 -11.77 6.61 15.94
C VAL A 131 -12.18 6.64 14.47
N THR A 132 -13.47 6.64 14.19
CA THR A 132 -14.02 6.67 12.83
C THR A 132 -15.04 7.81 12.67
N ASP A 133 -15.49 8.05 11.44
CA ASP A 133 -16.57 9.00 11.17
C ASP A 133 -17.91 8.61 11.82
N GLY A 134 -18.11 7.33 12.13
CA GLY A 134 -19.35 6.81 12.69
C GLY A 134 -19.33 6.62 14.21
N GLY A 135 -18.20 6.86 14.87
CA GLY A 135 -18.02 6.62 16.29
C GLY A 135 -16.70 5.94 16.63
N THR A 136 -16.60 5.40 17.83
CA THR A 136 -15.40 4.71 18.31
C THR A 136 -15.58 3.20 18.34
N VAL A 137 -14.49 2.46 18.10
CA VAL A 137 -14.42 1.00 18.24
C VAL A 137 -13.27 0.63 19.17
N ASP A 138 -13.60 0.08 20.35
CA ASP A 138 -12.61 -0.48 21.28
C ASP A 138 -11.95 -1.74 20.69
N TYR A 139 -10.70 -2.02 21.05
CA TYR A 139 -10.01 -3.23 20.63
C TYR A 139 -9.14 -3.87 21.74
N ASP A 140 -8.98 -5.19 21.67
CA ASP A 140 -7.94 -5.91 22.42
C ASP A 140 -6.68 -6.13 21.59
N TRP A 141 -6.89 -6.26 20.27
CA TRP A 141 -5.86 -6.39 19.24
C TRP A 141 -6.21 -5.51 18.04
N LEU A 142 -5.22 -4.85 17.46
CA LEU A 142 -5.38 -3.99 16.29
C LEU A 142 -4.47 -4.49 15.16
N VAL A 143 -4.98 -4.54 13.93
CA VAL A 143 -4.19 -4.84 12.73
C VAL A 143 -4.32 -3.66 11.76
N LEU A 144 -3.23 -2.99 11.45
CA LEU A 144 -3.14 -1.92 10.46
C LEU A 144 -2.65 -2.49 9.12
N ALA A 145 -3.59 -2.69 8.20
CA ALA A 145 -3.36 -3.14 6.83
C ALA A 145 -3.56 -2.00 5.81
N VAL A 146 -3.03 -0.82 6.14
CA VAL A 146 -3.38 0.46 5.51
C VAL A 146 -2.58 0.81 4.26
N GLY A 147 -1.72 -0.09 3.78
CA GLY A 147 -0.96 0.07 2.55
C GLY A 147 0.03 1.24 2.57
N ILE A 148 0.10 1.96 1.45
CA ILE A 148 1.03 3.08 1.23
C ILE A 148 0.30 4.43 1.21
N ARG A 149 1.00 5.47 1.66
CA ARG A 149 0.71 6.86 1.27
C ARG A 149 1.67 7.31 0.17
N GLN A 150 1.20 8.21 -0.67
CA GLN A 150 1.99 8.87 -1.71
C GLN A 150 2.54 10.18 -1.16
N ASP A 151 3.87 10.27 -1.05
CA ASP A 151 4.58 11.41 -0.47
C ASP A 151 4.78 12.51 -1.51
N TYR A 152 3.68 13.18 -1.84
CA TYR A 152 3.69 14.32 -2.76
C TYR A 152 4.42 15.54 -2.18
N ASP A 153 4.55 15.61 -0.85
CA ASP A 153 5.27 16.68 -0.17
C ASP A 153 6.77 16.67 -0.58
N ALA A 154 7.31 15.52 -1.02
CA ALA A 154 8.64 15.41 -1.61
C ALA A 154 8.86 16.25 -2.87
N TRP A 155 7.79 16.62 -3.59
CA TRP A 155 7.87 17.47 -4.79
C TRP A 155 7.27 18.86 -4.58
N PHE A 156 6.23 18.95 -3.75
CA PHE A 156 5.41 20.15 -3.63
C PHE A 156 5.49 20.82 -2.25
N GLY A 157 6.20 20.22 -1.29
CA GLY A 157 6.18 20.65 0.10
C GLY A 157 4.74 20.73 0.62
N ASN A 158 4.35 21.91 1.10
CA ASN A 158 3.00 22.14 1.64
C ASN A 158 2.01 22.74 0.61
N ASP A 159 2.35 22.82 -0.68
CA ASP A 159 1.45 23.33 -1.72
C ASP A 159 0.31 22.34 -2.01
N ARG A 160 -0.79 22.49 -1.28
CA ARG A 160 -1.99 21.64 -1.45
C ARG A 160 -2.63 21.78 -2.81
N SER A 161 -2.56 22.95 -3.45
CA SER A 161 -3.14 23.16 -4.77
C SER A 161 -2.42 22.32 -5.82
N ALA A 162 -1.08 22.36 -5.82
CA ALA A 162 -0.27 21.55 -6.72
C ALA A 162 -0.47 20.04 -6.48
N ILE A 163 -0.53 19.62 -5.21
CA ILE A 163 -0.76 18.21 -4.83
C ILE A 163 -2.11 17.71 -5.35
N ASP A 164 -3.19 18.44 -5.09
CA ASP A 164 -4.54 18.03 -5.48
C ASP A 164 -4.69 18.05 -7.01
N TYR A 165 -4.07 19.03 -7.67
CA TYR A 165 -4.04 19.10 -9.13
C TYR A 165 -3.29 17.92 -9.72
N ALA A 166 -2.07 17.61 -9.25
CA ALA A 166 -1.28 16.47 -9.73
C ALA A 166 -1.99 15.14 -9.49
N ARG A 167 -2.58 14.92 -8.32
CA ARG A 167 -3.36 13.71 -8.01
C ARG A 167 -4.57 13.53 -8.94
N SER A 168 -5.27 14.61 -9.24
CA SER A 168 -6.48 14.57 -10.06
C SER A 168 -6.20 14.43 -11.55
N HIS A 169 -5.11 15.05 -12.03
CA HIS A 169 -4.81 15.15 -13.46
C HIS A 169 -3.70 14.21 -13.93
N PHE A 170 -2.81 13.74 -13.05
CA PHE A 170 -1.70 12.85 -13.43
C PHE A 170 -1.51 11.72 -12.40
N PRO A 171 -2.59 10.99 -12.04
CA PRO A 171 -2.54 10.03 -10.95
C PRO A 171 -1.56 8.89 -11.23
N SER A 172 -0.90 8.43 -10.17
CA SER A 172 -0.07 7.23 -10.21
C SER A 172 -0.87 5.93 -10.40
N ALA A 173 -2.18 5.94 -10.09
CA ALA A 173 -3.05 4.77 -10.10
C ALA A 173 -2.54 3.62 -9.21
N TRP A 174 -2.04 3.95 -8.01
CA TRP A 174 -1.58 2.98 -7.02
C TRP A 174 -2.58 2.73 -5.89
N GLN A 175 -3.43 3.70 -5.54
CA GLN A 175 -4.22 3.64 -4.31
C GLN A 175 -5.63 3.11 -4.49
N SER A 176 -6.35 3.54 -5.53
CA SER A 176 -7.78 3.28 -5.66
C SER A 176 -8.19 2.95 -7.11
N GLY A 177 -9.36 2.31 -7.22
CA GLY A 177 -10.01 2.12 -8.52
C GLY A 177 -10.42 3.44 -9.20
N SER A 178 -10.66 4.50 -8.42
CA SER A 178 -10.97 5.83 -8.98
C SER A 178 -9.77 6.47 -9.69
N GLU A 179 -8.57 6.39 -9.09
CA GLU A 179 -7.33 6.82 -9.75
C GLU A 179 -7.07 5.99 -11.01
N ALA A 180 -7.25 4.66 -10.92
CA ALA A 180 -7.08 3.77 -12.07
C ALA A 180 -8.04 4.10 -13.22
N ALA A 181 -9.30 4.46 -12.92
CA ALA A 181 -10.27 4.88 -13.92
C ALA A 181 -9.90 6.21 -14.61
N VAL A 182 -9.31 7.16 -13.87
CA VAL A 182 -8.77 8.40 -14.47
C VAL A 182 -7.64 8.06 -15.45
N LEU A 183 -6.68 7.24 -15.00
CA LEU A 183 -5.55 6.82 -15.85
C LEU A 183 -6.02 6.05 -17.09
N LYS A 184 -6.99 5.13 -16.95
CA LYS A 184 -7.57 4.38 -18.07
C LYS A 184 -8.08 5.30 -19.16
N ARG A 185 -8.87 6.32 -18.80
CA ARG A 185 -9.39 7.31 -19.76
C ARG A 185 -8.28 8.09 -20.47
N LYS A 186 -7.19 8.39 -19.77
CA LYS A 186 -6.04 9.08 -20.37
C LYS A 186 -5.34 8.20 -21.40
N VAL A 187 -5.04 6.96 -21.03
CA VAL A 187 -4.43 5.98 -21.95
C VAL A 187 -5.33 5.71 -23.16
N GLU A 188 -6.66 5.66 -22.98
CA GLU A 188 -7.62 5.46 -24.09
C GLU A 188 -7.75 6.66 -25.03
N ARG A 189 -7.63 7.88 -24.50
CA ARG A 189 -7.82 9.13 -25.26
C ARG A 189 -6.52 9.72 -25.80
N PHE A 190 -5.37 9.18 -25.40
CA PHE A 190 -4.07 9.68 -25.84
C PHE A 190 -3.92 9.53 -27.36
N ALA A 191 -3.82 10.66 -28.06
CA ALA A 191 -3.82 10.72 -29.53
C ALA A 191 -2.43 10.97 -30.14
N GLY A 192 -1.42 11.24 -29.31
CA GLY A 192 -0.05 11.54 -29.74
C GLY A 192 0.65 12.53 -28.82
N GLY A 193 1.93 12.77 -29.08
CA GLY A 193 2.79 13.63 -28.25
C GLY A 193 3.65 12.87 -27.24
N ASP A 194 4.05 13.56 -26.17
CA ASP A 194 4.90 13.03 -25.12
C ASP A 194 4.06 12.58 -23.91
N PHE A 195 4.00 11.27 -23.69
CA PHE A 195 3.45 10.69 -22.47
C PHE A 195 4.60 10.47 -21.49
N LEU A 196 4.63 11.14 -20.36
CA LEU A 196 5.69 10.97 -19.35
C LEU A 196 5.25 10.03 -18.23
N MET A 197 6.16 9.18 -17.78
CA MET A 197 5.98 8.36 -16.59
C MET A 197 7.27 8.32 -15.79
N ASN A 198 7.22 8.64 -14.50
CA ASN A 198 8.35 8.42 -13.62
C ASN A 198 8.16 7.12 -12.82
N VAL A 199 9.26 6.41 -12.58
CA VAL A 199 9.30 5.31 -11.60
C VAL A 199 9.61 5.94 -10.22
N PRO A 200 8.89 5.59 -9.14
CA PRO A 200 9.22 6.11 -7.82
C PRO A 200 10.56 5.51 -7.32
N PRO A 201 11.31 6.21 -6.45
CA PRO A 201 12.49 5.63 -5.82
C PRO A 201 12.10 4.47 -4.89
N MET A 202 12.93 3.43 -4.85
CA MET A 202 12.77 2.33 -3.89
C MET A 202 12.87 2.81 -2.42
N PRO A 203 12.13 2.18 -1.48
CA PRO A 203 11.16 1.10 -1.69
C PRO A 203 9.76 1.61 -2.09
N TYR A 204 9.07 0.89 -2.96
CA TYR A 204 7.67 1.18 -3.35
C TYR A 204 6.86 -0.11 -3.60
N ARG A 205 5.53 0.04 -3.70
CA ARG A 205 4.56 -1.02 -3.99
C ARG A 205 4.86 -1.68 -5.33
N CYS A 206 4.93 -3.00 -5.34
CA CYS A 206 5.12 -3.85 -6.52
C CYS A 206 6.23 -3.33 -7.47
N PRO A 207 7.52 -3.52 -7.12
CA PRO A 207 8.66 -3.04 -7.90
C PRO A 207 8.58 -3.27 -9.42
N PRO A 208 8.11 -4.42 -9.93
CA PRO A 208 8.10 -4.63 -11.37
C PRO A 208 6.92 -3.96 -12.11
N ALA A 209 5.92 -3.41 -11.42
CA ALA A 209 4.68 -2.94 -12.06
C ALA A 209 4.80 -1.66 -12.90
N PRO A 210 5.60 -0.63 -12.53
CA PRO A 210 5.85 0.52 -13.41
C PRO A 210 6.45 0.09 -14.74
N TYR A 211 7.33 -0.91 -14.72
CA TYR A 211 7.98 -1.42 -15.93
C TYR A 211 7.02 -2.18 -16.83
N GLU A 212 6.18 -3.05 -16.26
CA GLU A 212 5.08 -3.68 -17.00
C GLU A 212 4.14 -2.65 -17.61
N ARG A 213 3.82 -1.59 -16.85
CA ARG A 213 2.98 -0.50 -17.35
C ARG A 213 3.65 0.24 -18.52
N ALA A 214 4.96 0.47 -18.45
CA ALA A 214 5.70 1.08 -19.56
C ALA A 214 5.61 0.22 -20.82
N SER A 215 5.90 -1.07 -20.70
CA SER A 215 5.80 -2.03 -21.80
C SER A 215 4.39 -2.07 -22.39
N LEU A 216 3.37 -2.08 -21.53
CA LEU A 216 1.96 -2.08 -21.95
C LEU A 216 1.58 -0.81 -22.69
N ILE A 217 1.97 0.37 -22.20
CA ILE A 217 1.68 1.63 -22.87
C ILE A 217 2.40 1.69 -24.22
N ALA A 218 3.68 1.29 -24.28
CA ALA A 218 4.42 1.25 -25.54
C ALA A 218 3.80 0.27 -26.56
N TRP A 219 3.36 -0.89 -26.10
CA TRP A 219 2.58 -1.83 -26.91
C TRP A 219 1.29 -1.20 -27.44
N LEU A 220 0.55 -0.46 -26.62
CA LEU A 220 -0.66 0.26 -27.06
C LEU A 220 -0.35 1.35 -28.08
N LEU A 221 0.73 2.13 -27.89
CA LEU A 221 1.16 3.15 -28.86
C LEU A 221 1.49 2.51 -30.22
N LYS A 222 2.25 1.42 -30.20
CA LYS A 222 2.63 0.65 -31.39
C LYS A 222 1.42 0.05 -32.10
N SER A 223 0.62 -0.74 -31.38
CA SER A 223 -0.52 -1.49 -31.95
C SER A 223 -1.61 -0.57 -32.51
N ARG A 224 -1.83 0.59 -31.88
CA ARG A 224 -2.80 1.60 -32.32
C ARG A 224 -2.22 2.64 -33.28
N LYS A 225 -0.93 2.54 -33.62
CA LYS A 225 -0.20 3.50 -34.50
C LYS A 225 -0.33 4.95 -34.04
N ILE A 226 -0.32 5.17 -32.72
CA ILE A 226 -0.39 6.51 -32.12
C ILE A 226 0.95 7.22 -32.39
N LYS A 227 0.88 8.45 -32.91
CA LYS A 227 2.07 9.29 -33.18
C LYS A 227 2.55 9.95 -31.89
N GLY A 228 3.19 9.16 -31.02
CA GLY A 228 3.72 9.63 -29.75
C GLY A 228 4.71 8.65 -29.14
N ARG A 229 5.29 9.03 -28.01
CA ARG A 229 6.27 8.23 -27.27
C ARG A 229 6.00 8.31 -25.76
N LEU A 230 6.45 7.28 -25.06
CA LEU A 230 6.50 7.22 -23.61
C LEU A 230 7.91 7.61 -23.14
N ILE A 231 8.02 8.66 -22.34
CA ILE A 231 9.27 9.03 -21.65
C ILE A 231 9.22 8.37 -20.27
N VAL A 232 10.20 7.52 -19.97
CA VAL A 232 10.32 6.81 -18.69
C VAL A 232 11.51 7.34 -17.92
N LEU A 233 11.25 8.06 -16.82
CA LEU A 233 12.28 8.57 -15.91
C LEU A 233 12.44 7.58 -14.75
N ASP A 234 13.59 6.91 -14.67
CA ASP A 234 13.81 5.84 -13.70
C ASP A 234 15.03 6.09 -12.80
N PRO A 235 14.86 6.30 -11.49
CA PRO A 235 15.97 6.45 -10.56
C PRO A 235 16.51 5.11 -10.04
N ASN A 236 15.98 3.97 -10.49
CA ASN A 236 16.31 2.65 -9.96
C ASN A 236 17.09 1.80 -10.97
N PRO A 237 17.84 0.79 -10.48
CA PRO A 237 18.38 -0.26 -11.35
C PRO A 237 17.25 -1.06 -12.02
N VAL A 238 17.27 -1.12 -13.35
CA VAL A 238 16.33 -1.92 -14.15
C VAL A 238 16.88 -3.32 -14.44
N SER A 239 15.99 -4.33 -14.51
CA SER A 239 16.41 -5.68 -14.89
C SER A 239 16.86 -5.74 -16.36
N PRO A 240 17.77 -6.66 -16.73
CA PRO A 240 18.18 -6.84 -18.12
C PRO A 240 17.01 -7.09 -19.07
N THR A 241 15.97 -7.80 -18.62
CA THR A 241 14.80 -8.09 -19.45
C THR A 241 14.03 -6.83 -19.82
N PHE A 242 13.72 -5.96 -18.86
CA PHE A 242 13.02 -4.70 -19.15
C PHE A 242 13.90 -3.74 -19.94
N ARG A 243 15.21 -3.67 -19.63
CA ARG A 243 16.16 -2.86 -20.39
C ARG A 243 16.13 -3.24 -21.87
N ARG A 244 16.28 -4.53 -22.21
CA ARG A 244 16.17 -5.05 -23.57
C ARG A 244 14.85 -4.64 -24.22
N VAL A 245 13.72 -4.81 -23.51
CA VAL A 245 12.41 -4.44 -24.05
C VAL A 245 12.35 -2.95 -24.39
N PHE A 246 12.83 -2.08 -23.51
CA PHE A 246 12.76 -0.63 -23.73
C PHE A 246 13.71 -0.17 -24.83
N THR A 247 14.96 -0.64 -24.83
CA THR A 247 16.03 -0.12 -25.71
C THR A 247 16.13 -0.82 -27.06
N GLU A 248 15.51 -1.99 -27.22
CA GLU A 248 15.55 -2.75 -28.47
C GLU A 248 14.16 -2.93 -29.08
N ARG A 249 13.20 -3.43 -28.29
CA ARG A 249 11.87 -3.84 -28.80
C ARG A 249 10.93 -2.66 -28.98
N TYR A 250 10.95 -1.71 -28.05
CA TYR A 250 10.13 -0.50 -28.07
C TYR A 250 10.94 0.78 -28.21
N LYS A 251 12.16 0.73 -28.75
CA LYS A 251 13.06 1.89 -28.88
C LYS A 251 12.45 3.10 -29.61
N ASP A 252 11.51 2.86 -30.52
CA ASP A 252 10.83 3.91 -31.28
C ASP A 252 9.60 4.50 -30.53
N TRP A 253 9.18 3.86 -29.43
CA TRP A 253 8.02 4.24 -28.61
C TRP A 253 8.38 4.59 -27.17
N ILE A 254 9.56 4.21 -26.67
CA ILE A 254 10.04 4.49 -25.33
C ILE A 254 11.34 5.29 -25.42
N VAL A 255 11.35 6.45 -24.76
CA VAL A 255 12.58 7.15 -24.37
C VAL A 255 12.86 6.78 -22.92
N TYR A 256 13.77 5.83 -22.71
CA TYR A 256 14.15 5.37 -21.38
C TYR A 256 15.33 6.19 -20.85
N VAL A 257 15.14 6.84 -19.71
CA VAL A 257 16.15 7.67 -19.05
C VAL A 257 16.51 7.01 -17.71
N PRO A 258 17.61 6.23 -17.65
CA PRO A 258 18.09 5.67 -16.40
C PRO A 258 18.71 6.75 -15.49
N ASP A 259 18.85 6.43 -14.21
CA ASP A 259 19.43 7.32 -13.18
C ASP A 259 18.72 8.69 -13.10
N ALA A 260 17.45 8.75 -13.52
CA ALA A 260 16.67 9.96 -13.62
C ALA A 260 15.76 10.14 -12.39
N ARG A 261 16.33 10.71 -11.33
CA ARG A 261 15.55 11.11 -10.14
C ARG A 261 14.79 12.40 -10.42
N VAL A 262 13.46 12.35 -10.28
CA VAL A 262 12.61 13.55 -10.30
C VAL A 262 12.86 14.37 -9.03
N THR A 263 13.25 15.63 -9.22
CA THR A 263 13.57 16.59 -8.14
C THR A 263 12.48 17.65 -7.99
N ALA A 264 11.79 18.00 -9.07
CA ALA A 264 10.69 18.95 -9.05
C ALA A 264 9.64 18.61 -10.11
N VAL A 265 8.40 19.00 -9.86
CA VAL A 265 7.29 18.89 -10.78
C VAL A 265 6.55 20.22 -10.82
N ASP A 266 6.19 20.68 -12.02
CA ASP A 266 5.25 21.77 -12.23
C ASP A 266 4.07 21.20 -13.03
N PRO A 267 2.99 20.78 -12.36
CA PRO A 267 1.90 20.09 -13.03
C PRO A 267 1.03 21.07 -13.83
N PHE A 268 1.07 22.38 -13.53
CA PHE A 268 0.31 23.40 -14.26
C PHE A 268 0.96 23.70 -15.62
N ASN A 269 2.29 23.82 -15.63
CA ASN A 269 3.06 24.01 -16.87
C ASN A 269 3.51 22.70 -17.53
N ARG A 270 3.06 21.55 -16.99
CA ARG A 270 3.32 20.20 -17.51
C ARG A 270 4.80 19.92 -17.70
N LYS A 271 5.56 20.16 -16.63
CA LYS A 271 7.02 20.02 -16.62
C LYS A 271 7.47 19.13 -15.45
N VAL A 272 8.46 18.29 -15.71
CA VAL A 272 9.18 17.51 -14.70
C VAL A 272 10.66 17.82 -14.84
N SER A 273 11.33 18.08 -13.71
CA SER A 273 12.78 18.31 -13.66
C SER A 273 13.46 17.14 -12.95
N THR A 274 14.62 16.75 -13.46
CA THR A 274 15.53 15.79 -12.82
C THR A 274 16.78 16.51 -12.32
N GLU A 275 17.78 15.77 -11.86
CA GLU A 275 19.08 16.33 -11.50
C GLU A 275 19.83 16.94 -12.70
N PHE A 276 19.53 16.49 -13.92
CA PHE A 276 20.31 16.85 -15.12
C PHE A 276 19.49 17.56 -16.20
N ASP A 277 18.19 17.30 -16.29
CA ASP A 277 17.37 17.70 -17.43
C ASP A 277 15.96 18.17 -17.03
N GLU A 278 15.29 18.85 -17.96
CA GLU A 278 13.87 19.18 -17.87
C GLU A 278 13.08 18.53 -19.00
N TYR A 279 11.91 18.00 -18.66
CA TYR A 279 11.01 17.32 -19.58
C TYR A 279 9.64 17.98 -19.59
N ARG A 280 9.08 18.22 -20.77
CA ARG A 280 7.68 18.61 -20.96
C ARG A 280 6.84 17.40 -21.36
N PHE A 281 5.54 17.45 -21.08
CA PHE A 281 4.65 16.35 -21.41
C PHE A 281 3.23 16.80 -21.80
N ASP A 282 2.59 16.02 -22.66
CA ASP A 282 1.18 16.16 -23.04
C ASP A 282 0.27 15.33 -22.13
N GLU A 283 0.76 14.23 -21.58
CA GLU A 283 0.11 13.46 -20.52
C GLU A 283 1.16 12.87 -19.58
N ALA A 284 0.78 12.60 -18.32
CA ALA A 284 1.70 12.02 -17.36
C ALA A 284 1.09 11.02 -16.38
N ILE A 285 1.94 10.11 -15.91
CA ILE A 285 1.73 9.25 -14.74
C ILE A 285 2.78 9.64 -13.70
N LEU A 286 2.37 10.42 -12.71
CA LEU A 286 3.27 10.92 -11.68
C LEU A 286 3.22 10.02 -10.45
N MET A 287 4.33 9.34 -10.16
CA MET A 287 4.49 8.41 -9.05
C MET A 287 5.46 8.97 -8.01
N PRO A 288 4.98 9.71 -6.99
CA PRO A 288 5.86 10.23 -5.94
C PRO A 288 6.46 9.09 -5.11
N PRO A 289 7.50 9.38 -4.30
CA PRO A 289 7.98 8.46 -3.28
C PRO A 289 6.83 7.92 -2.42
N GLN A 290 7.00 6.71 -1.91
CA GLN A 290 5.97 6.04 -1.11
C GLN A 290 6.43 5.89 0.33
N GLN A 291 5.47 5.87 1.24
CA GLN A 291 5.66 5.70 2.68
C GLN A 291 4.54 4.82 3.24
N ALA A 292 4.66 4.40 4.50
CA ALA A 292 3.58 3.73 5.21
C ALA A 292 2.31 4.59 5.24
N GLY A 293 1.15 3.96 5.12
CA GLY A 293 -0.15 4.64 5.14
C GLY A 293 -0.32 5.56 6.36
N GLU A 294 -1.09 6.63 6.18
CA GLU A 294 -1.20 7.77 7.11
C GLU A 294 -1.50 7.36 8.57
N LEU A 295 -2.35 6.36 8.77
CA LEU A 295 -2.71 5.89 10.11
C LEU A 295 -1.52 5.34 10.91
N VAL A 296 -0.45 4.86 10.25
CA VAL A 296 0.78 4.44 10.93
C VAL A 296 1.54 5.64 11.48
N TRP A 297 1.56 6.76 10.76
CA TRP A 297 2.12 8.02 11.22
C TRP A 297 1.35 8.57 12.41
N GLN A 298 0.02 8.66 12.28
CA GLN A 298 -0.86 9.16 13.32
C GLN A 298 -0.81 8.31 14.59
N ALA A 299 -0.64 6.99 14.46
CA ALA A 299 -0.48 6.09 15.60
C ALA A 299 0.92 6.14 16.26
N GLY A 300 1.85 6.96 15.74
CA GLY A 300 3.21 7.07 16.27
C GLY A 300 4.01 5.77 16.12
N LEU A 301 3.82 5.05 15.00
CA LEU A 301 4.39 3.72 14.75
C LEU A 301 5.48 3.72 13.67
N ILE A 302 5.90 4.90 13.21
CA ILE A 302 6.95 5.05 12.20
C ILE A 302 8.33 4.86 12.84
N GLY A 303 9.17 4.08 12.18
CA GLY A 303 10.55 3.87 12.57
C GLY A 303 11.38 5.13 12.46
N ARG A 304 12.49 5.15 13.19
CA ARG A 304 13.45 6.26 13.18
C ARG A 304 14.83 5.73 12.77
N ASP A 305 15.57 6.53 12.01
CA ASP A 305 16.96 6.26 11.70
C ASP A 305 17.88 6.58 12.90
N SER A 306 19.19 6.43 12.71
CA SER A 306 20.20 6.72 13.73
C SER A 306 20.20 8.17 14.21
N ASP A 307 19.73 9.10 13.36
CA ASP A 307 19.66 10.54 13.67
C ASP A 307 18.30 10.92 14.27
N GLY A 308 17.42 9.93 14.51
CA GLY A 308 16.08 10.12 15.05
C GLY A 308 15.06 10.61 14.03
N ARG A 309 15.41 10.71 12.74
CA ARG A 309 14.48 11.14 11.68
C ARG A 309 13.55 9.99 11.29
N PRO A 310 12.28 10.27 10.92
CA PRO A 310 11.36 9.22 10.52
C PRO A 310 11.84 8.53 9.23
N THR A 311 11.84 7.20 9.22
CA THR A 311 12.25 6.40 8.04
C THR A 311 11.19 6.37 6.95
N GLY A 312 9.98 6.85 7.24
CA GLY A 312 8.83 6.77 6.37
C GLY A 312 8.06 5.45 6.43
N TRP A 313 8.54 4.47 7.20
CA TRP A 313 7.96 3.14 7.28
C TRP A 313 7.74 2.69 8.72
N ALA A 314 6.90 1.68 8.92
CA ALA A 314 6.60 1.20 10.27
C ALA A 314 7.83 0.64 11.01
N ALA A 315 7.81 0.69 12.34
CA ALA A 315 8.73 -0.02 13.22
C ALA A 315 8.04 -1.26 13.81
N GLN A 316 8.33 -2.42 13.24
CA GLN A 316 7.72 -3.69 13.61
C GLN A 316 8.74 -4.80 13.87
N ASP A 317 8.29 -5.85 14.55
CA ASP A 317 8.96 -7.14 14.58
C ASP A 317 8.98 -7.74 13.15
N PRO A 318 10.15 -8.17 12.65
CA PRO A 318 10.30 -8.59 11.26
C PRO A 318 9.61 -9.91 10.92
N MET A 319 9.23 -10.73 11.92
CA MET A 319 8.58 -12.03 11.72
C MET A 319 7.13 -12.04 12.21
N ARG A 320 6.88 -11.42 13.37
CA ARG A 320 5.59 -11.43 14.06
C ARG A 320 4.69 -10.27 13.68
N PHE A 321 5.29 -9.21 13.12
CA PHE A 321 4.59 -8.03 12.62
C PHE A 321 3.86 -7.18 13.66
N ASN A 322 3.99 -7.45 14.96
CA ASN A 322 3.57 -6.49 15.98
C ASN A 322 4.51 -5.28 15.97
N ALA A 323 3.97 -4.10 16.29
CA ALA A 323 4.74 -2.90 16.48
C ALA A 323 5.78 -3.10 17.60
N ASN A 324 6.96 -2.50 17.44
CA ASN A 324 8.00 -2.55 18.47
C ASN A 324 7.57 -1.81 19.75
N ALA A 325 6.76 -0.76 19.59
CA ALA A 325 6.26 0.06 20.69
C ALA A 325 4.93 -0.45 21.28
N ASP A 326 4.33 -1.49 20.71
CA ASP A 326 3.01 -1.99 21.12
C ASP A 326 2.79 -3.43 20.65
N GLU A 327 2.84 -4.38 21.58
CA GLU A 327 2.64 -5.78 21.22
C GLU A 327 1.20 -6.09 20.76
N ARG A 328 0.22 -5.21 21.01
CA ARG A 328 -1.18 -5.43 20.64
C ARG A 328 -1.53 -4.90 19.25
N VAL A 329 -0.65 -4.09 18.66
CA VAL A 329 -0.86 -3.49 17.35
C VAL A 329 0.04 -4.20 16.34
N PHE A 330 -0.57 -4.73 15.28
CA PHE A 330 0.11 -5.39 14.18
C PHE A 330 0.07 -4.53 12.94
N LEU A 331 1.13 -4.58 12.14
CA LEU A 331 1.26 -3.86 10.89
C LEU A 331 1.47 -4.88 9.79
N VAL A 332 0.73 -4.83 8.68
CA VAL A 332 0.89 -5.81 7.60
C VAL A 332 0.85 -5.15 6.22
N GLY A 333 1.40 -5.85 5.22
CA GLY A 333 1.43 -5.40 3.84
C GLY A 333 2.46 -4.30 3.62
N ASP A 334 2.11 -3.35 2.78
CA ASP A 334 3.10 -2.39 2.26
C ASP A 334 3.61 -1.39 3.31
N ALA A 335 2.92 -1.25 4.45
CA ALA A 335 3.31 -0.32 5.51
C ALA A 335 4.61 -0.73 6.22
N LEU A 336 5.04 -1.98 6.09
CA LEU A 336 6.19 -2.52 6.82
C LEU A 336 7.50 -1.81 6.48
N GLY A 337 8.27 -1.51 7.54
CA GLY A 337 9.66 -1.08 7.44
C GLY A 337 10.63 -2.20 7.09
N PRO A 338 11.95 -1.93 7.14
CA PRO A 338 12.98 -2.93 6.91
C PRO A 338 12.83 -4.11 7.87
N VAL A 339 13.11 -5.31 7.38
CA VAL A 339 13.01 -6.59 8.13
C VAL A 339 14.33 -7.34 8.23
N SER A 340 15.31 -6.97 7.40
CA SER A 340 16.65 -7.56 7.45
C SER A 340 17.69 -6.57 6.91
N PRO A 341 18.87 -6.44 7.54
CA PRO A 341 19.97 -5.67 6.96
C PRO A 341 20.50 -6.28 5.65
N LEU A 342 20.19 -7.55 5.35
CA LEU A 342 20.71 -8.25 4.17
C LEU A 342 19.98 -7.87 2.87
N PHE A 343 18.70 -7.51 2.95
CA PHE A 343 17.88 -7.20 1.77
C PHE A 343 16.88 -6.06 1.98
N GLY A 344 16.87 -5.43 3.16
CA GLY A 344 15.97 -4.33 3.49
C GLY A 344 14.56 -4.83 3.77
N HIS A 345 13.68 -4.78 2.77
CA HIS A 345 12.23 -4.97 2.94
C HIS A 345 11.74 -6.27 2.32
N TYR A 346 10.69 -6.84 2.90
CA TYR A 346 9.83 -7.73 2.11
C TYR A 346 9.26 -6.95 0.91
N PRO A 347 9.13 -7.59 -0.26
CA PRO A 347 8.53 -6.95 -1.41
C PRO A 347 7.10 -6.51 -1.05
N LYS A 348 6.78 -5.26 -1.36
CA LYS A 348 5.47 -4.65 -1.10
C LYS A 348 4.46 -5.14 -2.14
N SER A 349 4.08 -6.41 -2.05
CA SER A 349 3.23 -7.12 -3.01
C SER A 349 1.95 -7.64 -2.36
N GLY A 350 0.90 -7.85 -3.17
CA GLY A 350 -0.36 -8.43 -2.69
C GLY A 350 -0.18 -9.82 -2.07
N HIS A 351 0.71 -10.66 -2.64
CA HIS A 351 0.98 -11.99 -2.09
C HIS A 351 1.66 -11.90 -0.72
N ALA A 352 2.72 -11.09 -0.60
CA ALA A 352 3.42 -10.89 0.66
C ALA A 352 2.48 -10.34 1.73
N ALA A 353 1.67 -9.33 1.38
CA ALA A 353 0.66 -8.77 2.27
C ALA A 353 -0.34 -9.82 2.76
N SER A 354 -0.87 -10.66 1.86
CA SER A 354 -1.78 -11.76 2.22
C SER A 354 -1.13 -12.74 3.21
N ARG A 355 0.14 -13.12 2.98
CA ARG A 355 0.89 -14.00 3.87
C ARG A 355 1.15 -13.36 5.23
N GLN A 356 1.59 -12.11 5.26
CA GLN A 356 1.80 -11.34 6.50
C GLN A 356 0.51 -11.22 7.33
N GLY A 357 -0.63 -10.97 6.67
CA GLY A 357 -1.94 -10.95 7.33
C GLY A 357 -2.29 -12.28 8.01
N ARG A 358 -1.99 -13.41 7.36
CA ARG A 358 -2.22 -14.75 7.94
C ARG A 358 -1.28 -15.04 9.12
N ILE A 359 -0.02 -14.60 9.05
CA ILE A 359 0.96 -14.75 10.12
C ILE A 359 0.54 -13.93 11.34
N ALA A 360 0.20 -12.65 11.15
CA ALA A 360 -0.31 -11.79 12.21
C ALA A 360 -1.56 -12.39 12.89
N ALA A 361 -2.49 -12.92 12.11
CA ALA A 361 -3.65 -13.66 12.63
C ALA A 361 -3.25 -14.88 13.47
N GLY A 362 -2.22 -15.62 13.06
CA GLY A 362 -1.67 -16.75 13.82
C GLY A 362 -1.07 -16.32 15.15
N VAL A 363 -0.30 -15.23 15.18
CA VAL A 363 0.29 -14.68 16.40
C VAL A 363 -0.81 -14.20 17.36
N ILE A 364 -1.81 -13.46 16.86
CA ILE A 364 -2.95 -13.00 17.67
C ILE A 364 -3.72 -14.18 18.24
N ALA A 365 -4.05 -15.18 17.41
CA ALA A 365 -4.77 -16.38 17.85
C ALA A 365 -4.01 -17.17 18.91
N ALA A 366 -2.68 -17.32 18.76
CA ALA A 366 -1.83 -17.96 19.75
C ALA A 366 -1.82 -17.18 21.08
N ARG A 367 -1.64 -15.86 21.03
CA ARG A 367 -1.66 -14.99 22.23
C ARG A 367 -3.01 -15.02 22.94
N ALA A 368 -4.11 -14.96 22.20
CA ALA A 368 -5.45 -15.02 22.77
C ALA A 368 -5.73 -16.32 23.54
N LYS A 369 -5.03 -17.41 23.17
CA LYS A 369 -5.14 -18.75 23.78
C LYS A 369 -4.02 -19.09 24.75
N GLY A 370 -3.02 -18.22 24.94
CA GLY A 370 -1.81 -18.53 25.72
C GLY A 370 -0.95 -19.66 25.11
N ALA A 371 -0.99 -19.84 23.79
CA ALA A 371 -0.27 -20.88 23.08
C ALA A 371 1.11 -20.41 22.57
N GLU A 372 1.94 -21.34 22.10
CA GLU A 372 3.22 -21.03 21.48
C GLU A 372 3.04 -20.16 20.22
N LEU A 373 3.92 -19.17 20.05
CA LEU A 373 3.85 -18.25 18.91
C LEU A 373 4.41 -18.93 17.64
N PRO A 374 3.70 -18.81 16.50
CA PRO A 374 4.20 -19.32 15.23
C PRO A 374 5.50 -18.60 14.83
N ARG A 375 6.35 -19.31 14.07
CA ARG A 375 7.62 -18.79 13.52
C ARG A 375 7.62 -18.75 11.99
N ASP A 376 6.43 -18.61 11.41
CA ASP A 376 6.24 -18.58 9.96
C ASP A 376 6.88 -17.32 9.35
N LEU A 377 7.46 -17.48 8.17
CA LEU A 377 7.92 -16.37 7.33
C LEU A 377 6.99 -16.23 6.12
N PRO A 378 6.77 -15.00 5.62
CA PRO A 378 5.95 -14.82 4.43
C PRO A 378 6.65 -15.38 3.19
N GLU A 379 5.92 -15.51 2.10
CA GLU A 379 6.49 -15.76 0.76
C GLU A 379 5.87 -14.75 -0.21
N SER A 380 6.54 -14.51 -1.33
CA SER A 380 6.02 -13.64 -2.38
C SER A 380 6.14 -14.31 -3.74
N VAL A 381 5.12 -14.12 -4.56
CA VAL A 381 5.10 -14.49 -5.98
C VAL A 381 4.54 -13.29 -6.73
N CYS A 382 5.24 -12.87 -7.78
CA CYS A 382 4.79 -11.82 -8.68
C CYS A 382 4.86 -12.34 -10.11
N PHE A 383 3.77 -12.17 -10.85
CA PHE A 383 3.74 -12.36 -12.29
C PHE A 383 3.81 -10.99 -12.93
N VAL A 384 4.70 -10.82 -13.91
CA VAL A 384 4.89 -9.56 -14.59
C VAL A 384 5.11 -9.79 -16.09
N PHE A 385 4.53 -8.94 -16.93
CA PHE A 385 4.66 -9.01 -18.38
C PHE A 385 5.66 -7.98 -18.91
N PRO A 386 6.92 -8.37 -19.22
CA PRO A 386 7.87 -7.48 -19.85
C PRO A 386 7.53 -7.12 -21.29
N ASP A 387 6.89 -7.99 -22.07
CA ASP A 387 6.49 -7.74 -23.47
C ASP A 387 5.06 -8.28 -23.68
N PHE A 388 4.30 -7.64 -24.57
CA PHE A 388 2.93 -8.02 -24.92
C PHE A 388 2.80 -8.53 -26.35
N GLU A 389 3.85 -8.42 -27.19
CA GLU A 389 3.81 -8.90 -28.58
C GLU A 389 5.20 -9.33 -29.14
N PRO A 390 5.57 -10.62 -29.08
CA PRO A 390 4.80 -11.70 -28.44
C PRO A 390 4.79 -11.52 -26.93
N GLN A 391 3.77 -12.08 -26.29
CA GLN A 391 3.61 -11.96 -24.85
C GLN A 391 4.72 -12.76 -24.15
N GLU A 392 5.48 -12.09 -23.28
CA GLU A 392 6.47 -12.71 -22.39
C GLU A 392 6.04 -12.45 -20.94
N MET A 393 6.31 -13.40 -20.05
CA MET A 393 6.00 -13.27 -18.62
C MET A 393 7.22 -13.64 -17.78
N ILE A 394 7.44 -12.94 -16.68
CA ILE A 394 8.40 -13.33 -15.64
C ILE A 394 7.62 -13.67 -14.38
N ARG A 395 7.89 -14.84 -13.81
CA ARG A 395 7.47 -15.20 -12.47
C ARG A 395 8.64 -14.99 -11.49
N ILE A 396 8.45 -14.09 -10.55
CA ILE A 396 9.42 -13.77 -9.49
C ILE A 396 8.92 -14.39 -8.19
N GLU A 397 9.71 -15.30 -7.61
CA GLU A 397 9.41 -15.95 -6.34
C GLU A 397 10.44 -15.53 -5.30
N SER A 398 9.99 -15.18 -4.11
CA SER A 398 10.85 -14.87 -2.97
C SER A 398 10.50 -15.74 -1.78
N ARG A 399 11.50 -16.46 -1.27
CA ARG A 399 11.43 -17.31 -0.08
C ARG A 399 12.42 -16.81 0.96
N TYR A 400 12.16 -17.13 2.22
CA TYR A 400 12.95 -16.64 3.34
C TYR A 400 13.23 -17.73 4.34
N ARG A 401 14.35 -17.61 5.04
CA ARG A 401 14.73 -18.48 6.16
C ARG A 401 15.43 -17.66 7.24
N VAL A 402 15.34 -18.11 8.48
CA VAL A 402 16.12 -17.56 9.59
C VAL A 402 17.49 -18.25 9.60
N ARG A 403 18.56 -17.47 9.59
CA ARG A 403 19.94 -17.94 9.75
C ARG A 403 20.24 -18.25 11.21
N GLY A 404 21.36 -18.93 11.47
CA GLY A 404 21.79 -19.25 12.84
C GLY A 404 22.09 -18.02 13.72
N ASP A 405 22.37 -16.87 13.12
CA ASP A 405 22.57 -15.56 13.78
C ASP A 405 21.26 -14.78 14.00
N GLY A 406 20.11 -15.38 13.67
CA GLY A 406 18.79 -14.75 13.81
C GLY A 406 18.42 -13.80 12.67
N LEU A 407 19.31 -13.55 11.70
CA LEU A 407 18.98 -12.72 10.54
C LEU A 407 18.07 -13.47 9.56
N ILE A 408 17.17 -12.73 8.93
CA ILE A 408 16.34 -13.26 7.84
C ILE A 408 17.12 -13.14 6.54
N GLU A 409 17.29 -14.24 5.84
CA GLU A 409 17.87 -14.28 4.50
C GLU A 409 16.78 -14.46 3.45
N GLN A 410 16.95 -13.81 2.29
CA GLN A 410 16.06 -13.91 1.14
C GLN A 410 16.72 -14.73 0.02
N ALA A 411 15.96 -15.63 -0.59
CA ALA A 411 16.28 -16.25 -1.87
C ALA A 411 15.22 -15.85 -2.90
N THR A 412 15.65 -15.26 -4.01
CA THR A 412 14.76 -14.86 -5.11
C THR A 412 15.06 -15.66 -6.37
N LYS A 413 14.02 -16.21 -7.00
CA LYS A 413 14.09 -16.93 -8.27
C LYS A 413 13.25 -16.20 -9.31
N GLN A 414 13.83 -15.93 -10.48
CA GLN A 414 13.12 -15.37 -11.63
C GLN A 414 13.02 -16.44 -12.72
N LEU A 415 11.82 -16.64 -13.25
CA LEU A 415 11.53 -17.61 -14.30
C LEU A 415 10.90 -16.86 -15.47
N LEU A 416 11.59 -16.82 -16.60
CA LEU A 416 11.06 -16.31 -17.85
C LEU A 416 10.20 -17.39 -18.51
N ASP A 417 8.98 -17.03 -18.86
CA ASP A 417 8.06 -17.80 -19.68
C ASP A 417 7.82 -17.05 -20.99
N PRO A 418 8.34 -17.56 -22.12
CA PRO A 418 8.16 -16.92 -23.42
C PRO A 418 6.78 -17.18 -24.03
N ASN A 419 5.94 -18.04 -23.44
CA ASN A 419 4.62 -18.40 -23.94
C ASN A 419 3.61 -18.56 -22.78
N PRO A 420 3.28 -17.48 -22.07
CA PRO A 420 2.36 -17.53 -20.93
C PRO A 420 0.95 -17.95 -21.36
N ARG A 421 0.29 -18.75 -20.51
CA ARG A 421 -1.03 -19.37 -20.76
C ARG A 421 -2.08 -18.96 -19.72
N GLY A 422 -1.89 -17.81 -19.08
CA GLY A 422 -2.82 -17.25 -18.10
C GLY A 422 -2.58 -17.72 -16.65
N GLU A 423 -1.36 -18.16 -16.34
CA GLU A 423 -0.94 -18.52 -14.98
C GLU A 423 -1.14 -17.37 -13.98
N ASP A 424 -0.98 -16.13 -14.42
CA ASP A 424 -1.23 -14.93 -13.60
C ASP A 424 -2.71 -14.75 -13.24
N LEU A 425 -3.61 -15.05 -14.19
CA LEU A 425 -5.06 -15.02 -13.98
C LEU A 425 -5.49 -16.15 -13.05
N GLN A 426 -4.99 -17.37 -13.26
CA GLN A 426 -5.25 -18.51 -12.39
C GLN A 426 -4.78 -18.23 -10.95
N TRP A 427 -3.58 -17.66 -10.81
CA TRP A 427 -3.05 -17.24 -9.52
C TRP A 427 -3.94 -16.18 -8.85
N ALA A 428 -4.33 -15.12 -9.57
CA ALA A 428 -5.15 -14.06 -9.03
C ALA A 428 -6.53 -14.58 -8.58
N THR A 429 -7.20 -15.36 -9.42
CA THR A 429 -8.48 -16.00 -9.11
C THR A 429 -8.38 -16.91 -7.89
N SER A 430 -7.32 -17.70 -7.76
CA SER A 430 -7.07 -18.51 -6.57
C SER A 430 -6.89 -17.65 -5.31
N MET A 431 -6.21 -16.51 -5.44
CA MET A 431 -6.06 -15.57 -4.32
C MET A 431 -7.39 -14.91 -3.94
N PHE A 432 -8.20 -14.48 -4.91
CA PHE A 432 -9.53 -13.91 -4.64
C PHE A 432 -10.46 -14.94 -4.02
N ALA A 433 -10.49 -16.17 -4.52
CA ALA A 433 -11.25 -17.27 -3.92
C ALA A 433 -10.85 -17.51 -2.45
N ASN A 434 -9.58 -17.24 -2.12
CA ASN A 434 -9.08 -17.39 -0.77
C ASN A 434 -9.51 -16.27 0.19
N PHE A 435 -9.71 -15.02 -0.20
CA PHE A 435 -10.01 -13.99 0.81
C PHE A 435 -11.25 -13.15 0.52
N LEU A 436 -11.89 -13.37 -0.63
CA LEU A 436 -13.10 -12.68 -1.08
C LEU A 436 -14.30 -13.61 -1.34
N ASP A 437 -14.16 -14.93 -1.18
CA ASP A 437 -15.18 -15.93 -1.58
C ASP A 437 -15.55 -15.84 -3.08
N TYR A 438 -14.58 -15.47 -3.92
CA TYR A 438 -14.77 -15.40 -5.37
C TYR A 438 -14.94 -16.80 -5.98
N LYS A 439 -15.98 -17.01 -6.80
CA LYS A 439 -16.39 -18.32 -7.34
C LYS A 439 -16.06 -18.57 -8.81
N GLY A 440 -15.40 -17.61 -9.49
CA GLY A 440 -15.12 -17.67 -10.93
C GLY A 440 -16.18 -16.96 -11.74
#